data_AF-A0A521BHR5-F1
#
_entry.id   AF-A0A521BHR5-F1
#
_cell.length_a   1.000
_cell.length_b   1.000
_cell.length_c   1.000
_cell.angle_alpha   90.00
_cell.angle_beta   90.00
_cell.angle_gamma   90.00
#
_symmetry.space_group_name_H-M   'P 1'
#
loop_
_entity.id
_entity.type
_entity.pdbx_description
1 polymer ?
#
loop_
_entity_poly.entity_id
_entity_poly.type
_entity_poly.pdbx_seq_one_letter_code
_entity_poly.pdbx_strand_id
1 'polypeptide(L)'
;MKKDIRKIFTLLLLVCPMFLFAQEKLDGVVHIDMANTTDNNSPGITVKLGDDFLYDGKYINHYGFGFHDYQDNSSSFNGRNAYTSGYFGIDYFTGGKNRLRINSNGYIGIGTLTPGSMLNVGTKTSNSPSTIVQFGKRVINGEAMVLSLVNSGGGSNQSSSIGFHNRDVWSPTGKIQVQQLGSDTKSKMHFHTYNSGLKTRMTIDENGFVGIGTTNPSEKLDIAGNLKTKRVALFDWYNTSLGYTNASIALNGIRQNGEWKLYGDGARSSIGLINMDIFSNIRFISHHDESFNGGKTMTDDELIKAYTKMIIKSNGHIGIGTDSPNHKLDVAGTVRAEEIIIEAKGQTADFVFEPDYQLRDLSEVETFIKDNKHLPDIPSASQMEEQGVNLAEMNKLLLQKVEELTLYAIEKDKEVKGVKADQKELEVEMQKMKDEFEAIKKLILNQ
;
A
#
# COMPACT_ATOMS: atom_id res chain seq x y z
N MET A 1 45.68 -22.65 -126.23
CA MET A 1 46.46 -22.28 -125.04
C MET A 1 45.47 -21.90 -123.94
N LYS A 2 45.46 -22.62 -122.82
CA LYS A 2 44.71 -22.36 -121.56
C LYS A 2 43.30 -21.75 -121.74
N LYS A 3 42.30 -22.62 -121.93
CA LYS A 3 40.87 -22.30 -121.88
C LYS A 3 40.32 -22.64 -120.50
N ASP A 4 40.00 -21.57 -119.79
CA ASP A 4 38.89 -21.34 -118.86
C ASP A 4 37.81 -22.43 -118.64
N ILE A 5 37.25 -22.37 -117.42
CA ILE A 5 35.88 -22.76 -117.05
C ILE A 5 35.60 -24.27 -117.23
N ARG A 6 35.86 -25.07 -116.19
CA ARG A 6 35.11 -26.33 -115.90
C ARG A 6 35.48 -27.08 -114.62
N LYS A 7 36.53 -26.71 -113.88
CA LYS A 7 36.83 -27.35 -112.58
C LYS A 7 36.35 -26.56 -111.35
N ILE A 8 35.61 -25.47 -111.56
CA ILE A 8 34.91 -24.71 -110.52
C ILE A 8 33.48 -25.25 -110.29
N PHE A 9 33.02 -26.27 -111.03
CA PHE A 9 31.61 -26.72 -111.00
C PHE A 9 31.37 -28.23 -110.79
N THR A 10 32.38 -29.02 -110.41
CA THR A 10 32.22 -30.49 -110.26
C THR A 10 32.92 -31.08 -109.03
N LEU A 11 33.03 -30.30 -107.96
CA LEU A 11 33.24 -30.85 -106.61
C LEU A 11 32.19 -30.31 -105.65
N LEU A 12 30.94 -30.37 -106.10
CA LEU A 12 29.73 -30.02 -105.36
C LEU A 12 28.82 -31.26 -105.18
N LEU A 13 29.37 -32.50 -105.17
CA LEU A 13 28.50 -33.70 -105.11
C LEU A 13 29.12 -34.97 -104.51
N LEU A 14 30.02 -34.83 -103.54
CA LEU A 14 30.40 -35.87 -102.56
C LEU A 14 31.07 -35.08 -101.43
N VAL A 15 30.46 -34.72 -100.30
CA VAL A 15 29.53 -35.43 -99.43
C VAL A 15 28.67 -34.38 -98.71
N CYS A 16 27.40 -34.73 -98.55
CA CYS A 16 26.27 -34.11 -97.83
C CYS A 16 26.57 -33.30 -96.53
N PRO A 17 25.59 -32.51 -96.03
CA PRO A 17 25.71 -31.06 -95.84
C PRO A 17 25.56 -30.69 -94.35
N MET A 18 25.53 -29.40 -94.01
CA MET A 18 24.38 -28.82 -93.29
C MET A 18 24.65 -27.36 -92.89
N PHE A 19 23.71 -26.53 -93.33
CA PHE A 19 23.21 -25.29 -92.73
C PHE A 19 24.23 -24.17 -92.43
N LEU A 20 24.38 -23.16 -93.29
CA LEU A 20 23.39 -22.12 -93.69
C LEU A 20 23.03 -21.18 -92.53
N PHE A 21 23.54 -19.96 -92.68
CA PHE A 21 23.13 -18.70 -92.08
C PHE A 21 21.84 -18.73 -91.24
N ALA A 22 21.96 -18.29 -89.99
CA ALA A 22 20.87 -17.58 -89.35
C ALA A 22 21.45 -16.38 -88.60
N GLN A 23 21.03 -15.21 -89.04
CA GLN A 23 21.09 -13.96 -88.30
C GLN A 23 20.34 -14.19 -86.99
N GLU A 24 21.00 -14.69 -85.95
CA GLU A 24 20.39 -14.85 -84.64
C GLU A 24 20.20 -13.45 -84.03
N LYS A 25 19.01 -12.89 -84.28
CA LYS A 25 18.28 -12.27 -83.19
C LYS A 25 18.22 -13.36 -82.11
N LEU A 26 19.14 -13.28 -81.14
CA LEU A 26 19.04 -14.04 -79.90
C LEU A 26 17.62 -13.83 -79.39
N ASP A 27 16.82 -14.89 -79.40
CA ASP A 27 15.50 -14.91 -78.80
C ASP A 27 15.65 -14.74 -77.29
N GLY A 28 15.92 -13.51 -76.84
CA GLY A 28 15.76 -12.94 -75.50
C GLY A 28 16.34 -13.66 -74.28
N VAL A 29 16.92 -14.84 -74.40
CA VAL A 29 17.21 -15.74 -73.28
C VAL A 29 18.70 -16.06 -73.25
N VAL A 30 19.37 -15.65 -72.18
CA VAL A 30 20.74 -16.04 -71.86
C VAL A 30 20.69 -17.40 -71.14
N HIS A 31 21.30 -18.43 -71.75
CA HIS A 31 21.48 -19.73 -71.11
C HIS A 31 22.78 -19.76 -70.31
N ILE A 32 22.70 -20.11 -69.03
CA ILE A 32 23.87 -20.33 -68.17
C ILE A 32 23.86 -21.81 -67.80
N ASP A 33 24.94 -22.51 -68.15
CA ASP A 33 25.09 -23.93 -67.86
C ASP A 33 25.20 -24.19 -66.36
N MET A 34 24.90 -25.43 -66.00
CA MET A 34 25.02 -25.90 -64.62
C MET A 34 26.48 -26.08 -64.22
N ALA A 35 26.76 -25.84 -62.95
CA ALA A 35 28.04 -26.15 -62.32
C ALA A 35 28.51 -27.60 -62.63
N ASN A 36 29.81 -27.77 -62.89
CA ASN A 36 30.41 -29.03 -63.34
C ASN A 36 31.41 -29.58 -62.33
N THR A 37 31.96 -30.77 -62.54
CA THR A 37 32.85 -31.46 -61.57
C THR A 37 34.34 -31.18 -61.81
N THR A 38 34.68 -30.13 -62.57
CA THR A 38 36.04 -29.85 -63.01
C THR A 38 36.50 -28.48 -62.51
N ASP A 39 37.67 -28.45 -61.88
CA ASP A 39 38.28 -27.27 -61.27
C ASP A 39 38.70 -26.22 -62.32
N ASN A 40 38.71 -24.95 -61.92
CA ASN A 40 39.06 -23.78 -62.74
C ASN A 40 38.22 -23.57 -64.01
N ASN A 41 37.03 -24.15 -64.11
CA ASN A 41 36.18 -24.03 -65.29
C ASN A 41 34.67 -23.99 -64.96
N SER A 42 34.32 -23.30 -63.88
CA SER A 42 32.92 -23.16 -63.43
C SER A 42 32.07 -22.24 -64.30
N PRO A 43 30.90 -22.69 -64.80
CA PRO A 43 29.95 -21.85 -65.54
C PRO A 43 29.28 -20.78 -64.65
N GLY A 44 28.99 -19.59 -65.20
CA GLY A 44 28.27 -18.53 -64.50
C GLY A 44 28.58 -17.11 -64.99
N ILE A 45 27.89 -16.12 -64.42
CA ILE A 45 28.25 -14.70 -64.54
C ILE A 45 29.27 -14.41 -63.43
N THR A 46 30.54 -14.33 -63.78
CA THR A 46 31.66 -14.17 -62.85
C THR A 46 32.56 -13.00 -63.24
N VAL A 47 33.17 -12.36 -62.24
CA VAL A 47 34.16 -11.30 -62.47
C VAL A 47 35.58 -11.84 -62.70
N LYS A 48 35.83 -13.12 -62.41
CA LYS A 48 37.15 -13.77 -62.57
C LYS A 48 37.01 -15.23 -62.98
N LEU A 49 37.69 -15.60 -64.05
CA LEU A 49 37.72 -16.97 -64.59
C LEU A 49 38.72 -17.83 -63.83
N GLY A 50 38.40 -19.12 -63.69
CA GLY A 50 39.22 -20.08 -62.95
C GLY A 50 39.39 -19.71 -61.47
N ASP A 51 38.44 -18.95 -60.91
CA ASP A 51 38.39 -18.65 -59.48
C ASP A 51 37.09 -19.22 -58.94
N ASP A 52 37.12 -20.53 -58.73
CA ASP A 52 36.00 -21.33 -58.28
C ASP A 52 36.37 -22.18 -57.07
N PHE A 53 35.32 -22.71 -56.45
CA PHE A 53 35.45 -23.62 -55.34
C PHE A 53 34.50 -24.78 -55.52
N LEU A 54 34.94 -25.92 -55.03
CA LEU A 54 34.13 -27.11 -54.99
C LEU A 54 33.02 -26.95 -53.94
N TYR A 55 31.79 -26.84 -54.40
CA TYR A 55 30.57 -26.90 -53.61
C TYR A 55 29.74 -28.10 -54.07
N ASP A 56 29.70 -29.13 -53.23
CA ASP A 56 28.89 -30.35 -53.45
C ASP A 56 29.23 -31.10 -54.75
N GLY A 57 30.51 -31.42 -54.90
CA GLY A 57 31.01 -32.15 -56.07
C GLY A 57 31.03 -31.31 -57.36
N LYS A 58 30.49 -30.08 -57.32
CA LYS A 58 30.49 -29.14 -58.43
C LYS A 58 31.35 -27.92 -58.11
N TYR A 59 32.15 -27.47 -59.06
CA TYR A 59 32.85 -26.20 -58.94
C TYR A 59 31.89 -25.06 -59.29
N ILE A 60 31.81 -24.06 -58.40
CA ILE A 60 31.04 -22.82 -58.56
C ILE A 60 31.92 -21.59 -58.35
N ASN A 61 31.54 -20.49 -58.98
CA ASN A 61 32.33 -19.26 -58.95
C ASN A 61 32.34 -18.60 -57.56
N HIS A 62 33.51 -18.12 -57.11
CA HIS A 62 33.65 -17.38 -55.83
C HIS A 62 32.95 -16.02 -55.82
N TYR A 63 32.88 -15.33 -56.96
CA TYR A 63 32.33 -13.98 -57.10
C TYR A 63 31.40 -13.91 -58.30
N GLY A 64 30.20 -14.46 -58.17
CA GLY A 64 29.30 -14.53 -59.31
C GLY A 64 27.90 -15.01 -59.03
N PHE A 65 27.14 -15.14 -60.11
CA PHE A 65 25.81 -15.71 -60.13
C PHE A 65 25.76 -16.89 -61.10
N GLY A 66 25.07 -17.95 -60.74
CA GLY A 66 24.95 -19.12 -61.61
C GLY A 66 23.93 -20.12 -61.11
N PHE A 67 24.00 -21.32 -61.66
CA PHE A 67 23.09 -22.41 -61.31
C PHE A 67 23.85 -23.68 -60.94
N HIS A 68 23.36 -24.38 -59.92
CA HIS A 68 23.84 -25.70 -59.52
C HIS A 68 22.65 -26.60 -59.14
N ASP A 69 22.89 -27.90 -59.05
CA ASP A 69 21.85 -28.88 -58.75
C ASP A 69 21.34 -28.74 -57.29
N TYR A 70 20.11 -29.14 -56.98
CA TYR A 70 19.60 -29.15 -55.59
C TYR A 70 20.45 -30.07 -54.70
N GLN A 71 20.72 -29.61 -53.48
CA GLN A 71 21.51 -30.37 -52.50
C GLN A 71 20.70 -31.31 -51.61
N ASP A 72 19.38 -31.21 -51.62
CA ASP A 72 18.50 -31.94 -50.68
C ASP A 72 18.06 -33.33 -51.20
N ASN A 73 18.60 -33.78 -52.34
CA ASN A 73 18.22 -35.03 -53.03
C ASN A 73 16.71 -35.19 -53.25
N SER A 74 15.94 -34.09 -53.25
CA SER A 74 14.48 -34.12 -53.23
C SER A 74 13.84 -34.49 -54.57
N SER A 75 14.62 -34.61 -55.65
CA SER A 75 14.09 -35.03 -56.96
C SER A 75 15.12 -35.73 -57.86
N SER A 76 14.60 -36.65 -58.70
CA SER A 76 15.37 -37.44 -59.70
C SER A 76 15.62 -36.70 -61.01
N PHE A 77 15.05 -35.50 -61.16
CA PHE A 77 15.40 -34.56 -62.21
C PHE A 77 16.34 -33.55 -61.57
N ASN A 78 17.57 -33.40 -62.07
CA ASN A 78 18.53 -32.39 -61.61
C ASN A 78 17.89 -30.98 -61.65
N GLY A 79 17.26 -30.58 -60.55
CA GLY A 79 16.58 -29.29 -60.44
C GLY A 79 17.61 -28.17 -60.31
N ARG A 80 17.26 -26.97 -60.79
CA ARG A 80 18.21 -25.85 -60.91
C ARG A 80 18.03 -24.85 -59.77
N ASN A 81 19.03 -24.71 -58.91
CA ASN A 81 19.09 -23.64 -57.91
C ASN A 81 19.95 -22.49 -58.41
N ALA A 82 19.42 -21.27 -58.30
CA ALA A 82 20.20 -20.06 -58.55
C ALA A 82 20.99 -19.69 -57.30
N TYR A 83 22.25 -19.31 -57.49
CA TYR A 83 23.09 -18.81 -56.41
C TYR A 83 23.64 -17.42 -56.75
N THR A 84 23.88 -16.62 -55.71
CA THR A 84 24.75 -15.45 -55.76
C THR A 84 25.85 -15.64 -54.72
N SER A 85 27.10 -15.45 -55.13
CA SER A 85 28.28 -15.68 -54.29
C SER A 85 29.21 -14.48 -54.29
N GLY A 86 29.86 -14.27 -53.15
CA GLY A 86 30.93 -13.30 -52.99
C GLY A 86 31.78 -13.70 -51.80
N TYR A 87 33.03 -14.08 -52.04
CA TYR A 87 33.95 -14.56 -50.99
C TYR A 87 34.15 -13.52 -49.86
N PHE A 88 34.10 -12.22 -50.16
CA PHE A 88 34.19 -11.15 -49.14
C PHE A 88 32.84 -10.68 -48.58
N GLY A 89 31.76 -11.30 -49.04
CA GLY A 89 30.40 -10.98 -48.66
C GLY A 89 29.50 -10.64 -49.83
N ILE A 90 28.21 -10.66 -49.57
CA ILE A 90 27.14 -10.29 -50.48
C ILE A 90 26.44 -9.09 -49.89
N ASP A 91 26.39 -8.05 -50.68
CA ASP A 91 25.83 -6.78 -50.26
C ASP A 91 24.65 -6.47 -51.18
N TYR A 92 23.47 -6.37 -50.58
CA TYR A 92 22.28 -5.97 -51.30
C TYR A 92 22.22 -4.46 -51.28
N PHE A 93 22.52 -3.87 -52.43
CA PHE A 93 22.55 -2.43 -52.62
C PHE A 93 21.30 -1.94 -53.32
N THR A 94 20.73 -0.84 -52.84
CA THR A 94 19.67 -0.12 -53.54
C THR A 94 20.01 1.36 -53.54
N GLY A 95 20.09 1.98 -54.73
CA GLY A 95 20.47 3.40 -54.91
C GLY A 95 21.91 3.72 -54.50
N GLY A 96 22.80 2.73 -54.51
CA GLY A 96 24.21 2.91 -54.17
C GLY A 96 24.56 2.75 -52.68
N LYS A 97 23.69 2.16 -51.85
CA LYS A 97 23.98 1.86 -50.42
C LYS A 97 23.62 0.44 -50.01
N ASN A 98 24.41 -0.14 -49.12
CA ASN A 98 24.25 -1.49 -48.57
C ASN A 98 23.08 -1.56 -47.57
N ARG A 99 22.13 -2.48 -47.79
CA ARG A 99 20.91 -2.63 -46.99
C ARG A 99 20.89 -3.90 -46.20
N LEU A 100 21.37 -4.96 -46.81
CA LEU A 100 21.56 -6.24 -46.19
C LEU A 100 22.96 -6.66 -46.61
N ARG A 101 23.85 -6.72 -45.63
CA ARG A 101 25.17 -7.29 -45.82
C ARG A 101 25.14 -8.71 -45.29
N ILE A 102 25.62 -9.64 -46.08
CA ILE A 102 26.14 -10.92 -45.63
C ILE A 102 27.65 -10.76 -45.73
N ASN A 103 28.38 -10.58 -44.64
CA ASN A 103 29.84 -10.43 -44.76
C ASN A 103 30.52 -11.77 -45.13
N SER A 104 31.83 -11.77 -45.37
CA SER A 104 32.63 -12.97 -45.71
C SER A 104 32.50 -14.13 -44.70
N ASN A 105 32.15 -13.81 -43.47
CA ASN A 105 31.98 -14.78 -42.39
C ASN A 105 30.52 -15.28 -42.30
N GLY A 106 29.64 -14.85 -43.22
CA GLY A 106 28.24 -15.26 -43.30
C GLY A 106 27.25 -14.48 -42.43
N TYR A 107 27.67 -13.39 -41.78
CA TYR A 107 26.80 -12.63 -40.86
C TYR A 107 25.89 -11.64 -41.58
N ILE A 108 24.60 -11.68 -41.25
CA ILE A 108 23.53 -10.88 -41.83
C ILE A 108 23.38 -9.59 -41.02
N GLY A 109 23.95 -8.52 -41.56
CA GLY A 109 23.71 -7.16 -41.12
C GLY A 109 22.53 -6.57 -41.86
N ILE A 110 21.39 -6.41 -41.17
CA ILE A 110 20.34 -5.53 -41.67
C ILE A 110 20.66 -4.13 -41.17
N GLY A 111 21.21 -3.31 -42.07
CA GLY A 111 21.66 -1.96 -41.77
C GLY A 111 22.98 -1.82 -41.01
N THR A 112 23.84 -2.85 -41.00
CA THR A 112 25.21 -2.75 -40.46
C THR A 112 26.23 -3.39 -41.39
N LEU A 113 27.33 -2.67 -41.62
CA LEU A 113 28.43 -3.12 -42.48
C LEU A 113 29.40 -4.04 -41.72
N THR A 114 29.37 -3.97 -40.40
CA THR A 114 30.18 -4.80 -39.50
C THR A 114 29.24 -5.56 -38.57
N PRO A 115 28.37 -6.45 -39.09
CA PRO A 115 27.51 -7.25 -38.22
C PRO A 115 28.37 -8.00 -37.19
N GLY A 116 28.00 -7.88 -35.92
CA GLY A 116 28.69 -8.51 -34.80
C GLY A 116 28.19 -9.91 -34.49
N SER A 117 27.07 -10.29 -35.09
CA SER A 117 26.35 -11.53 -34.88
C SER A 117 25.65 -11.95 -36.17
N MET A 118 25.15 -13.18 -36.20
CA MET A 118 24.54 -13.79 -37.39
C MET A 118 23.34 -13.01 -37.97
N LEU A 119 22.49 -12.41 -37.12
CA LEU A 119 21.50 -11.42 -37.52
C LEU A 119 21.67 -10.19 -36.64
N ASN A 120 22.51 -9.29 -37.11
CA ASN A 120 22.68 -8.00 -36.49
C ASN A 120 21.72 -7.03 -37.20
N VAL A 121 20.56 -6.80 -36.58
CA VAL A 121 19.70 -5.68 -36.97
C VAL A 121 20.21 -4.44 -36.24
N GLY A 122 20.70 -3.45 -37.00
CA GLY A 122 21.29 -2.23 -36.43
C GLY A 122 22.82 -2.25 -36.32
N THR A 123 23.44 -1.12 -35.98
CA THR A 123 24.90 -0.89 -36.08
C THR A 123 25.67 -1.31 -34.82
N LYS A 124 26.72 -2.15 -34.97
CA LYS A 124 27.57 -2.68 -33.89
C LYS A 124 28.40 -1.59 -33.20
N THR A 125 28.40 -1.56 -31.86
CA THR A 125 29.57 -1.18 -31.03
C THR A 125 29.55 -2.00 -29.74
N SER A 126 30.73 -2.42 -29.29
CA SER A 126 30.96 -2.96 -27.95
C SER A 126 30.34 -1.99 -26.91
N ASN A 127 29.51 -2.54 -26.02
CA ASN A 127 28.74 -1.85 -24.98
C ASN A 127 27.35 -1.28 -25.40
N SER A 128 26.78 -1.72 -26.53
CA SER A 128 25.42 -1.33 -26.94
C SER A 128 24.41 -2.51 -26.95
N PRO A 129 23.24 -2.38 -26.29
CA PRO A 129 22.20 -3.41 -26.31
C PRO A 129 21.66 -3.61 -27.73
N SER A 130 21.68 -4.86 -28.19
CA SER A 130 21.09 -5.23 -29.48
C SER A 130 19.57 -5.26 -29.35
N THR A 131 18.83 -4.41 -30.08
CA THR A 131 17.41 -4.71 -30.34
C THR A 131 17.34 -5.68 -31.50
N ILE A 132 17.37 -6.98 -31.20
CA ILE A 132 17.18 -8.05 -32.20
C ILE A 132 15.68 -8.35 -32.23
N VAL A 133 14.88 -7.52 -32.90
CA VAL A 133 13.42 -7.73 -33.05
C VAL A 133 13.17 -9.17 -33.58
N GLN A 134 12.22 -10.00 -33.13
CA GLN A 134 10.78 -9.93 -33.48
C GLN A 134 9.97 -11.20 -33.08
N PHE A 135 8.75 -10.96 -32.55
CA PHE A 135 7.44 -11.66 -32.53
C PHE A 135 7.24 -13.18 -32.76
N GLY A 136 6.58 -13.81 -31.77
CA GLY A 136 5.42 -14.70 -31.92
C GLY A 136 5.67 -16.18 -32.25
N LYS A 137 5.64 -17.06 -31.24
CA LYS A 137 5.30 -18.49 -31.42
C LYS A 137 4.16 -18.89 -30.48
N ARG A 138 3.22 -19.71 -30.99
CA ARG A 138 2.12 -20.35 -30.24
C ARG A 138 2.68 -21.20 -29.09
N VAL A 139 2.17 -20.99 -27.87
CA VAL A 139 2.54 -21.78 -26.68
C VAL A 139 1.35 -22.63 -26.21
N ILE A 140 1.63 -23.89 -25.86
CA ILE A 140 0.69 -24.79 -25.18
C ILE A 140 1.33 -25.08 -23.81
N ASN A 141 0.66 -24.69 -22.71
CA ASN A 141 1.07 -24.88 -21.31
C ASN A 141 2.44 -24.25 -20.91
N GLY A 142 2.66 -22.97 -21.25
CA GLY A 142 3.83 -22.18 -20.84
C GLY A 142 3.63 -20.70 -21.18
N GLU A 143 4.56 -19.82 -20.79
CA GLU A 143 4.50 -18.39 -21.13
C GLU A 143 5.30 -18.10 -22.42
N ALA A 144 4.66 -17.43 -23.39
CA ALA A 144 5.31 -16.97 -24.60
C ALA A 144 5.98 -15.61 -24.34
N MET A 145 7.31 -15.54 -24.28
CA MET A 145 8.01 -14.26 -24.23
C MET A 145 8.02 -13.61 -25.62
N VAL A 146 7.13 -12.64 -25.84
CA VAL A 146 7.00 -11.93 -27.14
C VAL A 146 8.13 -10.89 -27.35
N LEU A 147 8.79 -10.47 -26.26
CA LEU A 147 9.91 -9.53 -26.27
C LEU A 147 10.86 -9.90 -25.10
N SER A 148 12.13 -10.18 -25.40
CA SER A 148 13.19 -10.42 -24.40
C SER A 148 14.27 -9.36 -24.55
N LEU A 149 14.64 -8.73 -23.43
CA LEU A 149 15.66 -7.67 -23.39
C LEU A 149 16.82 -8.13 -22.50
N VAL A 150 18.01 -8.22 -23.07
CA VAL A 150 19.21 -8.69 -22.38
C VAL A 150 20.25 -7.57 -22.36
N ASN A 151 20.75 -7.23 -21.17
CA ASN A 151 21.95 -6.41 -21.00
C ASN A 151 23.13 -7.35 -20.71
N SER A 152 24.13 -7.35 -21.60
CA SER A 152 25.29 -8.25 -21.57
C SER A 152 26.57 -7.58 -21.07
N GLY A 153 26.44 -6.52 -20.27
CA GLY A 153 27.57 -5.92 -19.57
C GLY A 153 28.23 -6.90 -18.61
N GLY A 154 29.40 -6.57 -18.08
CA GLY A 154 30.17 -7.43 -17.16
C GLY A 154 30.29 -6.91 -15.72
N GLY A 155 29.37 -6.07 -15.22
CA GLY A 155 29.42 -5.46 -13.88
C GLY A 155 28.18 -5.66 -13.00
N SER A 156 28.19 -5.14 -11.77
CA SER A 156 26.99 -5.05 -10.92
C SER A 156 26.08 -3.90 -11.38
N ASN A 157 24.79 -3.94 -11.02
CA ASN A 157 23.79 -2.92 -11.35
C ASN A 157 23.47 -2.78 -12.86
N GLN A 158 23.67 -3.85 -13.62
CA GLN A 158 23.22 -3.88 -15.00
C GLN A 158 21.70 -3.87 -15.08
N SER A 159 21.18 -3.39 -16.21
CA SER A 159 19.74 -3.34 -16.37
C SER A 159 19.29 -3.48 -17.81
N SER A 160 18.22 -4.24 -17.97
CA SER A 160 17.40 -4.20 -19.17
C SER A 160 16.23 -3.26 -18.92
N SER A 161 15.80 -2.53 -19.93
CA SER A 161 14.66 -1.64 -19.79
C SER A 161 13.87 -1.47 -21.07
N ILE A 162 12.56 -1.32 -20.90
CA ILE A 162 11.68 -0.77 -21.92
C ILE A 162 11.61 0.74 -21.66
N GLY A 163 12.20 1.51 -22.56
CA GLY A 163 12.11 2.98 -22.56
C GLY A 163 10.88 3.44 -23.33
N PHE A 164 10.11 4.35 -22.74
CA PHE A 164 9.05 5.09 -23.41
C PHE A 164 9.56 6.49 -23.67
N HIS A 165 9.50 6.94 -24.93
CA HIS A 165 10.05 8.23 -25.35
C HIS A 165 8.92 9.12 -25.87
N ASN A 166 9.02 10.42 -25.58
CA ASN A 166 8.29 11.46 -26.30
C ASN A 166 9.26 12.16 -27.26
N ARG A 167 8.74 12.76 -28.33
CA ARG A 167 9.35 12.96 -29.65
C ARG A 167 10.74 13.61 -29.75
N ASP A 168 11.30 14.25 -28.73
CA ASP A 168 12.41 15.20 -28.94
C ASP A 168 13.66 14.98 -28.06
N VAL A 169 13.76 13.86 -27.32
CA VAL A 169 14.95 13.56 -26.47
C VAL A 169 15.30 12.07 -26.54
N TRP A 170 16.59 11.76 -26.74
CA TRP A 170 17.14 10.38 -26.64
C TRP A 170 17.02 9.76 -25.24
N SER A 171 16.57 10.54 -24.26
CA SER A 171 16.27 10.09 -22.90
C SER A 171 14.80 9.67 -22.78
N PRO A 172 14.49 8.53 -22.16
CA PRO A 172 13.11 8.10 -21.97
C PRO A 172 12.32 9.12 -21.12
N THR A 173 11.06 9.37 -21.46
CA THR A 173 10.09 10.11 -20.63
C THR A 173 9.45 9.23 -19.55
N GLY A 174 9.53 7.91 -19.74
CA GLY A 174 9.24 6.90 -18.73
C GLY A 174 10.03 5.64 -19.02
N LYS A 175 10.30 4.83 -18.00
CA LYS A 175 11.09 3.61 -18.17
C LYS A 175 10.66 2.54 -17.18
N ILE A 176 10.38 1.34 -17.70
CA ILE A 176 10.30 0.13 -16.88
C ILE A 176 11.65 -0.55 -16.98
N GLN A 177 12.34 -0.69 -15.85
CA GLN A 177 13.69 -1.20 -15.78
C GLN A 177 13.74 -2.38 -14.82
N VAL A 178 14.46 -3.42 -15.20
CA VAL A 178 14.86 -4.49 -14.27
C VAL A 178 16.35 -4.35 -14.07
N GLN A 179 16.77 -4.13 -12.83
CA GLN A 179 18.16 -3.92 -12.42
C GLN A 179 18.65 -5.10 -11.59
N GLN A 180 19.75 -5.72 -12.02
CA GLN A 180 20.41 -6.80 -11.31
C GLN A 180 21.15 -6.28 -10.07
N LEU A 181 21.02 -6.98 -8.94
CA LEU A 181 21.66 -6.65 -7.66
C LEU A 181 22.91 -7.50 -7.45
N GLY A 182 23.99 -7.13 -8.13
CA GLY A 182 25.27 -7.85 -8.03
C GLY A 182 25.46 -8.84 -9.17
N SER A 183 26.04 -10.01 -8.87
CA SER A 183 26.38 -11.05 -9.84
C SER A 183 25.36 -12.20 -9.91
N ASP A 184 24.36 -12.22 -9.04
CA ASP A 184 23.31 -13.24 -9.03
C ASP A 184 22.06 -12.80 -9.84
N THR A 185 21.01 -13.62 -9.87
CA THR A 185 19.77 -13.31 -10.60
C THR A 185 18.83 -12.36 -9.85
N LYS A 186 19.17 -11.93 -8.62
CA LYS A 186 18.32 -11.03 -7.86
C LYS A 186 18.24 -9.70 -8.58
N SER A 187 17.04 -9.19 -8.71
CA SER A 187 16.80 -7.98 -9.46
C SER A 187 15.70 -7.17 -8.81
N LYS A 188 15.81 -5.84 -8.91
CA LYS A 188 14.71 -4.92 -8.63
C LYS A 188 14.03 -4.54 -9.93
N MET A 189 12.72 -4.40 -9.88
CA MET A 189 11.97 -3.73 -10.93
C MET A 189 11.72 -2.27 -10.52
N HIS A 190 11.99 -1.34 -11.41
CA HIS A 190 11.83 0.08 -11.19
C HIS A 190 10.91 0.70 -12.25
N PHE A 191 9.95 1.48 -11.79
CA PHE A 191 9.12 2.34 -12.63
C PHE A 191 9.61 3.78 -12.50
N HIS A 192 10.03 4.33 -13.63
CA HIS A 192 10.55 5.69 -13.70
C HIS A 192 9.59 6.60 -14.44
N THR A 193 9.44 7.83 -13.93
CA THR A 193 8.80 8.92 -14.65
C THR A 193 9.72 10.12 -14.74
N TYR A 194 9.50 10.93 -15.78
CA TYR A 194 10.28 12.14 -16.00
C TYR A 194 9.69 13.33 -15.21
N ASN A 195 10.54 13.98 -14.40
CA ASN A 195 10.29 15.30 -13.83
C ASN A 195 11.65 15.99 -13.64
N SER A 196 12.03 16.77 -14.65
CA SER A 196 13.38 17.37 -14.79
C SER A 196 14.49 16.31 -14.68
N GLY A 197 14.25 15.14 -15.30
CA GLY A 197 15.08 13.94 -15.18
C GLY A 197 14.25 12.70 -14.85
N LEU A 198 14.75 11.52 -15.21
CA LEU A 198 14.13 10.25 -14.81
C LEU A 198 14.33 10.02 -13.32
N LYS A 199 13.23 9.81 -12.60
CA LYS A 199 13.22 9.49 -11.18
C LYS A 199 12.49 8.18 -10.96
N THR A 200 13.04 7.32 -10.12
CA THR A 200 12.35 6.12 -9.64
C THR A 200 11.16 6.55 -8.80
N ARG A 201 9.96 6.13 -9.19
CA ARG A 201 8.72 6.43 -8.46
C ARG A 201 8.17 5.23 -7.73
N MET A 202 8.39 4.06 -8.29
CA MET A 202 8.03 2.80 -7.67
C MET A 202 9.16 1.80 -7.86
N THR A 203 9.41 1.02 -6.83
CA THR A 203 10.38 -0.08 -6.80
C THR A 203 9.65 -1.33 -6.35
N ILE A 204 9.89 -2.44 -7.02
CA ILE A 204 9.61 -3.78 -6.50
C ILE A 204 10.97 -4.42 -6.29
N ASP A 205 11.32 -4.74 -5.06
CA ASP A 205 12.63 -5.29 -4.73
C ASP A 205 12.70 -6.82 -5.01
N GLU A 206 13.87 -7.40 -4.77
CA GLU A 206 14.14 -8.82 -4.96
C GLU A 206 13.35 -9.74 -4.00
N ASN A 207 12.83 -9.20 -2.90
CA ASN A 207 12.01 -9.90 -1.92
C ASN A 207 10.50 -9.72 -2.18
N GLY A 208 10.14 -8.96 -3.21
CA GLY A 208 8.75 -8.65 -3.58
C GLY A 208 8.15 -7.47 -2.81
N PHE A 209 8.95 -6.69 -2.10
CA PHE A 209 8.48 -5.49 -1.40
C PHE A 209 8.29 -4.33 -2.37
N VAL A 210 7.18 -3.62 -2.22
CA VAL A 210 6.78 -2.53 -3.10
C VAL A 210 7.05 -1.20 -2.41
N GLY A 211 8.03 -0.45 -2.91
CA GLY A 211 8.28 0.93 -2.51
C GLY A 211 7.59 1.92 -3.46
N ILE A 212 6.84 2.90 -2.94
CA ILE A 212 6.34 4.06 -3.68
C ILE A 212 7.03 5.31 -3.12
N GLY A 213 7.83 5.98 -3.94
CA GLY A 213 8.67 7.12 -3.53
C GLY A 213 9.98 6.73 -2.82
N THR A 214 10.24 5.44 -2.62
CA THR A 214 11.49 4.89 -2.05
C THR A 214 12.08 3.80 -2.96
N THR A 215 13.40 3.64 -2.92
CA THR A 215 14.16 2.59 -3.65
C THR A 215 14.56 1.41 -2.78
N ASN A 216 14.41 1.54 -1.46
CA ASN A 216 14.74 0.51 -0.47
C ASN A 216 13.54 0.34 0.47
N PRO A 217 12.44 -0.28 0.00
CA PRO A 217 11.28 -0.53 0.85
C PRO A 217 11.68 -1.41 2.05
N SER A 218 11.32 -1.01 3.26
CA SER A 218 11.56 -1.82 4.47
C SER A 218 10.40 -2.75 4.84
N GLU A 219 9.26 -2.62 4.15
CA GLU A 219 8.03 -3.36 4.39
C GLU A 219 7.39 -3.77 3.05
N LYS A 220 6.44 -4.73 3.07
CA LYS A 220 5.78 -5.24 1.85
C LYS A 220 5.21 -4.14 0.96
N LEU A 221 4.66 -3.08 1.56
CA LEU A 221 4.27 -1.86 0.87
C LEU A 221 4.79 -0.67 1.69
N ASP A 222 5.78 0.03 1.18
CA ASP A 222 6.41 1.19 1.81
C ASP A 222 6.15 2.43 0.97
N ILE A 223 5.51 3.46 1.54
CA ILE A 223 5.16 4.70 0.85
C ILE A 223 5.90 5.85 1.52
N ALA A 224 6.88 6.42 0.81
CA ALA A 224 7.56 7.63 1.24
C ALA A 224 6.65 8.85 1.00
N GLY A 225 5.87 9.20 2.03
CA GLY A 225 4.95 10.34 2.03
C GLY A 225 3.54 9.96 2.48
N ASN A 226 2.53 10.66 1.95
CA ASN A 226 1.14 10.49 2.37
C ASN A 226 0.37 9.51 1.47
N LEU A 227 -0.45 8.65 2.07
CA LEU A 227 -1.42 7.81 1.37
C LEU A 227 -2.82 8.43 1.42
N LYS A 228 -3.36 8.82 0.25
CA LYS A 228 -4.77 9.21 0.10
C LYS A 228 -5.57 8.03 -0.45
N THR A 229 -6.45 7.45 0.37
CA THR A 229 -7.36 6.37 -0.02
C THR A 229 -8.77 6.65 0.48
N LYS A 230 -9.79 6.08 -0.17
CA LYS A 230 -11.20 6.19 0.27
C LYS A 230 -11.43 5.50 1.61
N ARG A 231 -10.74 4.39 1.84
CA ARG A 231 -10.76 3.60 3.07
C ARG A 231 -9.39 2.94 3.25
N VAL A 232 -8.90 2.91 4.47
CA VAL A 232 -7.78 2.06 4.86
C VAL A 232 -8.39 0.85 5.55
N ALA A 233 -8.27 -0.33 4.95
CA ALA A 233 -8.58 -1.58 5.63
C ALA A 233 -7.26 -2.15 6.13
N LEU A 234 -7.01 -2.03 7.44
CA LEU A 234 -5.88 -2.67 8.09
C LEU A 234 -6.32 -4.10 8.46
N PHE A 235 -6.02 -5.06 7.59
CA PHE A 235 -6.18 -6.47 7.90
C PHE A 235 -4.89 -6.95 8.54
N ASP A 236 -4.84 -7.00 9.88
CA ASP A 236 -3.74 -7.69 10.54
C ASP A 236 -4.07 -9.17 10.73
N TRP A 237 -3.04 -9.97 10.49
CA TRP A 237 -3.02 -11.43 10.39
C TRP A 237 -3.39 -12.12 11.72
N TYR A 238 -3.94 -13.33 11.60
CA TYR A 238 -4.34 -14.22 12.70
C TYR A 238 -3.19 -14.35 13.73
N ASN A 239 -3.35 -13.83 14.96
CA ASN A 239 -2.32 -13.98 16.00
C ASN A 239 -2.45 -15.39 16.62
N THR A 240 -1.54 -16.29 16.22
CA THR A 240 -1.52 -17.69 16.69
C THR A 240 -1.18 -17.82 18.18
N SER A 241 -0.59 -16.81 18.81
CA SER A 241 -0.27 -16.82 20.26
C SER A 241 -1.49 -16.55 21.14
N LEU A 242 -2.50 -15.85 20.60
CA LEU A 242 -3.74 -15.48 21.33
C LEU A 242 -4.99 -16.19 20.81
N GLY A 243 -4.93 -16.89 19.68
CA GLY A 243 -6.09 -17.59 19.10
C GLY A 243 -7.16 -16.69 18.47
N TYR A 244 -6.88 -15.38 18.29
CA TYR A 244 -7.87 -14.38 17.88
C TYR A 244 -7.32 -13.34 16.88
N THR A 245 -8.21 -12.74 16.07
CA THR A 245 -7.92 -11.64 15.14
C THR A 245 -8.27 -10.29 15.76
N ASN A 246 -7.29 -9.41 15.94
CA ASN A 246 -7.50 -8.03 16.38
C ASN A 246 -7.09 -7.06 15.27
N ALA A 247 -7.83 -5.95 15.10
CA ALA A 247 -7.44 -4.85 14.22
C ALA A 247 -6.96 -3.68 15.07
N SER A 248 -5.74 -3.21 14.82
CA SER A 248 -5.15 -2.09 15.56
C SER A 248 -4.72 -0.98 14.61
N ILE A 249 -5.10 0.25 14.92
CA ILE A 249 -4.48 1.45 14.35
C ILE A 249 -3.43 1.90 15.35
N ALA A 250 -2.17 1.87 14.94
CA ALA A 250 -1.06 2.33 15.75
C ALA A 250 -0.53 3.68 15.26
N LEU A 251 -0.35 4.60 16.20
CA LEU A 251 0.36 5.84 15.99
C LEU A 251 1.72 5.70 16.69
N ASN A 252 2.80 5.89 15.93
CA ASN A 252 4.18 5.80 16.41
C ASN A 252 4.62 4.41 16.93
N GLY A 253 4.02 3.34 16.40
CA GLY A 253 4.42 1.95 16.67
C GLY A 253 4.02 1.00 15.55
N ILE A 254 4.69 -0.15 15.47
CA ILE A 254 4.38 -1.20 14.50
C ILE A 254 4.31 -2.56 15.18
N ARG A 255 3.57 -3.49 14.59
CA ARG A 255 3.49 -4.87 15.06
C ARG A 255 4.39 -5.75 14.19
N GLN A 256 5.37 -6.41 14.81
CA GLN A 256 6.33 -7.30 14.15
C GLN A 256 6.46 -8.59 14.96
N ASN A 257 6.36 -9.75 14.30
CA ASN A 257 6.50 -11.07 14.93
C ASN A 257 5.60 -11.30 16.16
N GLY A 258 4.41 -10.70 16.20
CA GLY A 258 3.46 -10.82 17.31
C GLY A 258 3.70 -9.84 18.47
N GLU A 259 4.66 -8.94 18.36
CA GLU A 259 5.00 -7.94 19.38
C GLU A 259 4.89 -6.51 18.83
N TRP A 260 4.59 -5.56 19.70
CA TRP A 260 4.56 -4.14 19.39
C TRP A 260 5.93 -3.52 19.61
N LYS A 261 6.50 -2.94 18.54
CA LYS A 261 7.68 -2.09 18.61
C LYS A 261 7.25 -0.64 18.71
N LEU A 262 7.66 0.01 19.79
CA LEU A 262 7.45 1.43 20.05
C LEU A 262 8.62 2.22 19.47
N TYR A 263 8.33 3.31 18.77
CA TYR A 263 9.35 4.22 18.23
C TYR A 263 9.49 5.47 19.09
N GLY A 264 10.69 6.05 19.04
CA GLY A 264 11.13 7.08 19.97
C GLY A 264 12.27 7.93 19.44
N ASP A 265 12.62 8.99 20.17
CA ASP A 265 13.70 9.94 19.84
C ASP A 265 15.08 9.53 20.42
N GLY A 266 15.19 8.31 20.94
CA GLY A 266 16.37 7.80 21.64
C GLY A 266 16.39 8.07 23.14
N ALA A 267 15.52 8.94 23.66
CA ALA A 267 15.33 9.14 25.10
C ALA A 267 13.96 8.61 25.58
N ARG A 268 12.94 8.70 24.74
CA ARG A 268 11.56 8.32 25.07
C ARG A 268 10.95 7.51 23.95
N SER A 269 10.15 6.51 24.31
CA SER A 269 9.31 5.77 23.38
C SER A 269 7.85 5.97 23.73
N SER A 270 6.98 6.08 22.72
CA SER A 270 5.55 6.25 22.94
C SER A 270 4.71 5.56 21.90
N ILE A 271 3.51 5.15 22.30
CA ILE A 271 2.54 4.57 21.38
C ILE A 271 1.13 4.96 21.77
N GLY A 272 0.35 5.32 20.75
CA GLY A 272 -1.10 5.41 20.83
C GLY A 272 -1.71 4.29 19.99
N LEU A 273 -2.57 3.47 20.59
CA LEU A 273 -3.28 2.42 19.87
C LEU A 273 -4.80 2.60 20.00
N ILE A 274 -5.50 2.42 18.89
CA ILE A 274 -6.91 2.09 18.87
C ILE A 274 -7.01 0.63 18.49
N ASN A 275 -7.34 -0.22 19.45
CA ASN A 275 -7.44 -1.66 19.26
C ASN A 275 -8.91 -2.08 19.27
N MET A 276 -9.31 -2.84 18.26
CA MET A 276 -10.57 -3.57 18.26
C MET A 276 -10.32 -5.03 18.63
N ASP A 277 -10.98 -5.50 19.68
CA ASP A 277 -10.94 -6.91 20.07
C ASP A 277 -12.06 -7.73 19.37
N ILE A 278 -11.96 -9.05 19.46
CA ILE A 278 -12.92 -9.98 18.84
C ILE A 278 -14.36 -9.84 19.36
N PHE A 279 -14.56 -9.21 20.51
CA PHE A 279 -15.88 -8.91 21.04
C PHE A 279 -16.42 -7.57 20.53
N SER A 280 -15.74 -6.98 19.54
CA SER A 280 -16.01 -5.65 18.98
C SER A 280 -15.89 -4.52 19.99
N ASN A 281 -15.10 -4.70 21.05
CA ASN A 281 -14.78 -3.58 21.93
C ASN A 281 -13.67 -2.75 21.31
N ILE A 282 -13.76 -1.43 21.45
CA ILE A 282 -12.74 -0.47 21.04
C ILE A 282 -11.95 -0.05 22.28
N ARG A 283 -10.64 -0.27 22.28
CA ARG A 283 -9.73 0.13 23.35
C ARG A 283 -8.86 1.28 22.89
N PHE A 284 -8.82 2.33 23.69
CA PHE A 284 -7.86 3.43 23.55
C PHE A 284 -6.73 3.20 24.53
N ILE A 285 -5.54 2.95 23.99
CA ILE A 285 -4.34 2.62 24.75
C ILE A 285 -3.32 3.73 24.49
N SER A 286 -2.72 4.20 25.56
CA SER A 286 -1.62 5.15 25.49
C SER A 286 -0.56 4.76 26.51
N HIS A 287 0.66 4.61 26.03
CA HIS A 287 1.82 4.31 26.85
C HIS A 287 3.01 5.15 26.40
N HIS A 288 3.79 5.63 27.36
CA HIS A 288 5.11 6.19 27.14
C HIS A 288 6.07 5.55 28.14
N ASP A 289 7.31 5.35 27.71
CA ASP A 289 8.39 4.85 28.55
C ASP A 289 9.58 5.82 28.44
N GLU A 290 10.08 6.27 29.59
CA GLU A 290 11.21 7.20 29.70
C GLU A 290 12.57 6.48 29.77
N SER A 291 12.60 5.15 29.72
CA SER A 291 13.80 4.37 30.11
C SER A 291 14.51 3.65 28.97
N PHE A 292 14.23 3.91 27.69
CA PHE A 292 14.76 3.07 26.60
C PHE A 292 15.35 3.83 25.41
N ASN A 293 16.66 3.63 25.22
CA ASN A 293 17.43 4.09 24.07
C ASN A 293 17.35 3.01 22.97
N GLY A 294 16.48 3.22 21.97
CA GLY A 294 16.37 2.33 20.80
C GLY A 294 15.03 1.61 20.56
N GLY A 295 13.96 2.01 21.26
CA GLY A 295 12.63 1.42 21.12
C GLY A 295 12.40 0.23 22.06
N LYS A 296 11.14 0.03 22.43
CA LYS A 296 10.70 -1.05 23.35
C LYS A 296 9.84 -2.03 22.60
N THR A 297 10.02 -3.32 22.89
CA THR A 297 9.15 -4.38 22.39
C THR A 297 8.20 -4.81 23.51
N MET A 298 6.91 -4.90 23.21
CA MET A 298 5.88 -5.29 24.18
C MET A 298 4.94 -6.32 23.56
N THR A 299 4.58 -7.34 24.33
CA THR A 299 3.53 -8.28 23.94
C THR A 299 2.16 -7.61 23.95
N ASP A 300 1.18 -8.24 23.29
CA ASP A 300 -0.22 -7.77 23.32
C ASP A 300 -0.76 -7.68 24.76
N ASP A 301 -0.41 -8.63 25.65
CA ASP A 301 -0.86 -8.61 27.05
C ASP A 301 -0.23 -7.47 27.86
N GLU A 302 1.07 -7.24 27.68
CA GLU A 302 1.78 -6.14 28.34
C GLU A 302 1.29 -4.77 27.89
N LEU A 303 0.82 -4.63 26.65
CA LEU A 303 0.38 -3.34 26.13
C LEU A 303 -1.13 -3.12 26.27
N ILE A 304 -1.93 -4.05 25.75
CA ILE A 304 -3.39 -3.91 25.67
C ILE A 304 -4.02 -4.01 27.06
N LYS A 305 -3.68 -5.03 27.86
CA LYS A 305 -4.31 -5.20 29.18
C LYS A 305 -3.79 -4.17 30.18
N ALA A 306 -2.49 -3.92 30.22
CA ALA A 306 -1.91 -3.05 31.25
C ALA A 306 -2.12 -1.54 31.00
N TYR A 307 -2.27 -1.12 29.74
CA TYR A 307 -2.32 0.31 29.38
C TYR A 307 -3.60 0.77 28.68
N THR A 308 -4.66 -0.04 28.65
CA THR A 308 -6.00 0.45 28.25
C THR A 308 -6.40 1.60 29.17
N LYS A 309 -6.67 2.79 28.59
CA LYS A 309 -7.11 3.98 29.34
C LYS A 309 -8.62 4.18 29.24
N MET A 310 -9.18 3.85 28.08
CA MET A 310 -10.62 3.89 27.84
C MET A 310 -11.02 2.67 27.01
N ILE A 311 -12.17 2.09 27.32
CA ILE A 311 -12.81 1.04 26.54
C ILE A 311 -14.22 1.49 26.15
N ILE A 312 -14.61 1.24 24.90
CA ILE A 312 -15.99 1.25 24.44
C ILE A 312 -16.35 -0.19 24.17
N LYS A 313 -17.23 -0.77 24.99
CA LYS A 313 -17.71 -2.13 24.79
C LYS A 313 -18.70 -2.20 23.62
N SER A 314 -18.84 -3.38 23.02
CA SER A 314 -19.81 -3.60 21.93
C SER A 314 -21.26 -3.40 22.34
N ASN A 315 -21.57 -3.45 23.64
CA ASN A 315 -22.86 -3.07 24.22
C ASN A 315 -23.02 -1.54 24.42
N GLY A 316 -22.06 -0.74 23.95
CA GLY A 316 -22.07 0.73 24.04
C GLY A 316 -21.61 1.31 25.38
N HIS A 317 -21.20 0.48 26.35
CA HIS A 317 -20.71 0.98 27.64
C HIS A 317 -19.28 1.53 27.51
N ILE A 318 -19.03 2.67 28.13
CA ILE A 318 -17.74 3.34 28.16
C ILE A 318 -17.12 3.16 29.55
N GLY A 319 -15.95 2.55 29.62
CA GLY A 319 -15.13 2.49 30.82
C GLY A 319 -13.92 3.42 30.68
N ILE A 320 -13.68 4.30 31.65
CA ILE A 320 -12.46 5.10 31.77
C ILE A 320 -11.73 4.64 33.02
N GLY A 321 -10.52 4.09 32.86
CA GLY A 321 -9.78 3.46 33.96
C GLY A 321 -10.34 2.13 34.47
N THR A 322 -11.40 1.59 33.85
CA THR A 322 -11.98 0.28 34.14
C THR A 322 -12.25 -0.48 32.84
N ASP A 323 -12.03 -1.78 32.82
CA ASP A 323 -12.34 -2.67 31.70
C ASP A 323 -13.73 -3.33 31.83
N SER A 324 -14.40 -3.10 32.97
CA SER A 324 -15.64 -3.74 33.36
C SER A 324 -16.69 -2.70 33.76
N PRO A 325 -17.08 -1.80 32.82
CA PRO A 325 -18.14 -0.83 33.08
C PRO A 325 -19.48 -1.54 33.27
N ASN A 326 -20.15 -1.23 34.37
CA ASN A 326 -21.48 -1.67 34.76
C ASN A 326 -22.57 -0.64 34.43
N HIS A 327 -22.18 0.62 34.11
CA HIS A 327 -23.08 1.64 33.56
C HIS A 327 -22.61 2.14 32.19
N LYS A 328 -23.47 2.88 31.49
CA LYS A 328 -23.14 3.46 30.18
C LYS A 328 -21.84 4.25 30.18
N LEU A 329 -21.51 4.90 31.29
CA LEU A 329 -20.23 5.52 31.55
C LEU A 329 -19.81 5.19 32.99
N ASP A 330 -18.76 4.39 33.13
CA ASP A 330 -18.08 4.18 34.42
C ASP A 330 -16.69 4.79 34.37
N VAL A 331 -16.37 5.60 35.38
CA VAL A 331 -15.06 6.22 35.55
C VAL A 331 -14.44 5.72 36.86
N ALA A 332 -13.37 4.94 36.76
CA ALA A 332 -12.59 4.53 37.92
C ALA A 332 -11.61 5.65 38.31
N GLY A 333 -12.13 6.67 38.97
CA GLY A 333 -11.36 7.85 39.38
C GLY A 333 -12.24 9.06 39.62
N THR A 334 -11.64 10.25 39.59
CA THR A 334 -12.35 11.51 39.77
C THR A 334 -12.78 12.11 38.45
N VAL A 335 -13.95 12.74 38.45
CA VAL A 335 -14.44 13.56 37.34
C VAL A 335 -14.40 15.02 37.77
N ARG A 336 -13.66 15.86 37.04
CA ARG A 336 -13.70 17.31 37.19
C ARG A 336 -14.53 17.88 36.05
N ALA A 337 -15.58 18.62 36.37
CA ALA A 337 -16.45 19.30 35.42
C ALA A 337 -16.65 20.76 35.85
N GLU A 338 -16.90 21.65 34.90
CA GLU A 338 -17.32 23.02 35.20
C GLU A 338 -18.78 23.07 35.67
N GLU A 339 -19.63 22.23 35.07
CA GLU A 339 -21.04 22.08 35.42
C GLU A 339 -21.48 20.62 35.22
N ILE A 340 -22.35 20.13 36.10
CA ILE A 340 -23.00 18.83 35.97
C ILE A 340 -24.51 19.06 36.10
N ILE A 341 -25.25 18.87 35.00
CA ILE A 341 -26.71 18.91 34.99
C ILE A 341 -27.22 17.48 35.11
N ILE A 342 -27.98 17.20 36.17
CA ILE A 342 -28.64 15.91 36.37
C ILE A 342 -30.14 16.10 36.12
N GLU A 343 -30.64 15.46 35.06
CA GLU A 343 -32.07 15.48 34.74
C GLU A 343 -32.86 14.52 35.64
N ALA A 344 -33.15 14.97 36.86
CA ALA A 344 -33.99 14.25 37.81
C ALA A 344 -35.47 14.61 37.57
N LYS A 345 -36.08 14.05 36.53
CA LYS A 345 -37.48 14.33 36.15
C LYS A 345 -38.43 14.09 37.33
N GLY A 346 -39.01 15.16 37.89
CA GLY A 346 -40.03 15.10 38.94
C GLY A 346 -39.52 14.86 40.36
N GLN A 347 -38.22 15.02 40.61
CA GLN A 347 -37.62 14.88 41.94
C GLN A 347 -37.42 16.24 42.61
N THR A 348 -38.51 16.93 42.95
CA THR A 348 -38.47 18.12 43.84
C THR A 348 -38.89 17.74 45.27
N ALA A 349 -38.56 18.60 46.24
CA ALA A 349 -38.91 18.40 47.64
C ALA A 349 -40.19 19.14 48.06
N ASP A 350 -40.69 20.04 47.20
CA ASP A 350 -41.77 21.01 47.47
C ASP A 350 -43.05 20.40 48.08
N PHE A 351 -43.26 19.09 47.93
CA PHE A 351 -44.37 18.37 48.55
C PHE A 351 -44.39 18.48 50.09
N VAL A 352 -43.27 18.83 50.73
CA VAL A 352 -43.22 19.09 52.19
C VAL A 352 -44.13 20.26 52.59
N PHE A 353 -44.41 21.18 51.68
CA PHE A 353 -45.28 22.33 51.92
C PHE A 353 -46.76 22.07 51.60
N GLU A 354 -47.12 20.88 51.12
CA GLU A 354 -48.51 20.54 50.83
C GLU A 354 -49.32 20.37 52.13
N PRO A 355 -50.61 20.76 52.16
CA PRO A 355 -51.41 20.75 53.40
C PRO A 355 -51.60 19.38 54.06
N ASP A 356 -51.45 18.30 53.29
CA ASP A 356 -51.58 16.92 53.74
C ASP A 356 -50.25 16.31 54.21
N TYR A 357 -49.13 17.04 54.07
CA TYR A 357 -47.82 16.57 54.52
C TYR A 357 -47.78 16.37 56.04
N GLN A 358 -47.49 15.14 56.46
CA GLN A 358 -47.40 14.79 57.87
C GLN A 358 -45.96 15.02 58.37
N LEU A 359 -45.73 16.21 58.93
CA LEU A 359 -44.47 16.52 59.60
C LEU A 359 -44.32 15.62 60.84
N ARG A 360 -43.21 14.87 60.94
CA ARG A 360 -42.96 13.97 62.09
C ARG A 360 -42.81 14.77 63.38
N ASP A 361 -43.13 14.19 64.54
CA ASP A 361 -42.85 14.86 65.81
C ASP A 361 -41.33 14.86 66.10
N LEU A 362 -40.80 15.95 66.66
CA LEU A 362 -39.37 16.05 66.97
C LEU A 362 -38.90 15.00 67.99
N SER A 363 -39.78 14.53 68.87
CA SER A 363 -39.49 13.47 69.84
C SER A 363 -39.33 12.11 69.16
N GLU A 364 -40.12 11.86 68.12
CA GLU A 364 -39.99 10.67 67.27
C GLU A 364 -38.70 10.72 66.45
N VAL A 365 -38.38 11.88 65.89
CA VAL A 365 -37.12 12.11 65.16
C VAL A 365 -35.91 11.92 66.09
N GLU A 366 -35.96 12.44 67.31
CA GLU A 366 -34.90 12.24 68.31
C GLU A 366 -34.70 10.76 68.64
N THR A 367 -35.79 10.02 68.84
CA THR A 367 -35.76 8.58 69.11
C THR A 367 -35.12 7.84 67.92
N PHE A 368 -35.53 8.16 66.70
CA PHE A 368 -34.96 7.56 65.49
C PHE A 368 -33.46 7.81 65.37
N ILE A 369 -33.00 9.03 65.63
CA ILE A 369 -31.57 9.38 65.57
C ILE A 369 -30.78 8.63 66.65
N LYS A 370 -31.33 8.49 67.86
CA LYS A 370 -30.68 7.73 68.95
C LYS A 370 -30.46 6.28 68.56
N ASP A 371 -31.45 5.67 67.91
CA ASP A 371 -31.43 4.26 67.54
C ASP A 371 -30.63 3.99 66.25
N ASN A 372 -30.72 4.86 65.24
CA ASN A 372 -30.20 4.61 63.89
C ASN A 372 -28.96 5.44 63.51
N LYS A 373 -28.60 6.47 64.27
CA LYS A 373 -27.44 7.36 64.04
C LYS A 373 -27.45 8.12 62.71
N HIS A 374 -28.59 8.24 62.05
CA HIS A 374 -28.79 9.09 60.87
C HIS A 374 -30.19 9.71 60.89
N LEU A 375 -30.43 10.70 60.02
CA LEU A 375 -31.75 11.30 59.88
C LEU A 375 -32.73 10.33 59.21
N PRO A 376 -34.03 10.41 59.52
CA PRO A 376 -35.05 9.68 58.78
C PRO A 376 -34.94 9.91 57.27
N ASP A 377 -35.23 8.90 56.47
CA ASP A 377 -35.23 8.93 54.99
C ASP A 377 -33.87 9.14 54.32
N ILE A 378 -32.85 9.62 55.05
CA ILE A 378 -31.47 9.66 54.59
C ILE A 378 -30.87 8.26 54.77
N PRO A 379 -30.26 7.67 53.73
CA PRO A 379 -29.56 6.39 53.87
C PRO A 379 -28.47 6.45 54.94
N SER A 380 -28.28 5.37 55.68
CA SER A 380 -27.15 5.23 56.61
C SER A 380 -25.80 5.26 55.87
N ALA A 381 -24.72 5.60 56.57
CA ALA A 381 -23.37 5.58 56.01
C ALA A 381 -23.00 4.23 55.40
N SER A 382 -23.35 3.13 56.08
CA SER A 382 -23.12 1.77 55.57
C SER A 382 -23.84 1.50 54.24
N GLN A 383 -25.07 2.00 54.08
CA GLN A 383 -25.81 1.84 52.83
C GLN A 383 -25.20 2.69 51.70
N MET A 384 -24.75 3.90 52.00
CA MET A 384 -24.09 4.77 51.03
C MET A 384 -22.74 4.22 50.56
N GLU A 385 -21.97 3.59 51.45
CA GLU A 385 -20.70 2.94 51.10
C GLU A 385 -20.90 1.71 50.21
N GLU A 386 -21.94 0.92 50.46
CA GLU A 386 -22.22 -0.30 49.70
C GLU A 386 -22.84 -0.01 48.32
N GLN A 387 -23.78 0.95 48.24
CA GLN A 387 -24.59 1.19 47.04
C GLN A 387 -24.13 2.40 46.23
N GLY A 388 -23.25 3.23 46.79
CA GLY A 388 -22.92 4.55 46.26
C GLY A 388 -23.99 5.59 46.57
N VAL A 389 -23.70 6.86 46.24
CA VAL A 389 -24.62 7.98 46.46
C VAL A 389 -25.12 8.51 45.13
N ASN A 390 -26.43 8.39 44.90
CA ASN A 390 -27.07 9.08 43.77
C ASN A 390 -27.17 10.57 44.09
N LEU A 391 -26.43 11.40 43.34
CA LEU A 391 -26.32 12.83 43.61
C LEU A 391 -27.67 13.57 43.47
N ALA A 392 -28.53 13.17 42.54
CA ALA A 392 -29.85 13.78 42.39
C ALA A 392 -30.78 13.45 43.56
N GLU A 393 -30.83 12.18 43.94
CA GLU A 393 -31.67 11.72 45.05
C GLU A 393 -31.18 12.31 46.39
N MET A 394 -29.86 12.34 46.60
CA MET A 394 -29.28 12.96 47.80
C MET A 394 -29.61 14.45 47.88
N ASN A 395 -29.45 15.19 46.79
CA ASN A 395 -29.81 16.62 46.76
C ASN A 395 -31.32 16.83 47.01
N LYS A 396 -32.18 15.95 46.49
CA LYS A 396 -33.63 15.98 46.78
C LYS A 396 -33.92 15.74 48.27
N LEU A 397 -33.34 14.69 48.86
CA LEU A 397 -33.57 14.36 50.27
C LEU A 397 -33.00 15.45 51.20
N LEU A 398 -31.85 16.01 50.87
CA LEU A 398 -31.29 17.16 51.60
C LEU A 398 -32.23 18.36 51.52
N LEU A 399 -32.80 18.65 50.35
CA LEU A 399 -33.78 19.72 50.19
C LEU A 399 -35.03 19.45 51.04
N GLN A 400 -35.56 18.22 51.03
CA GLN A 400 -36.68 17.82 51.89
C GLN A 400 -36.39 18.09 53.38
N LYS A 401 -35.19 17.75 53.86
CA LYS A 401 -34.82 18.00 55.27
C LYS A 401 -34.65 19.47 55.59
N VAL A 402 -34.17 20.28 54.65
CA VAL A 402 -34.14 21.75 54.80
C VAL A 402 -35.55 22.33 54.90
N GLU A 403 -36.50 21.82 54.11
CA GLU A 403 -37.90 22.26 54.13
C GLU A 403 -38.61 21.84 55.43
N GLU A 404 -38.42 20.59 55.89
CA GLU A 404 -38.93 20.13 57.20
C GLU A 404 -38.37 20.96 58.36
N LEU A 405 -37.05 21.21 58.37
CA LEU A 405 -36.42 22.10 59.36
C LEU A 405 -37.00 23.50 59.33
N THR A 406 -37.37 24.00 58.14
CA THR A 406 -38.02 25.30 57.99
C THR A 406 -39.42 25.30 58.62
N LEU A 407 -40.20 24.22 58.48
CA LEU A 407 -41.50 24.07 59.15
C LEU A 407 -41.36 24.03 60.68
N TYR A 408 -40.43 23.24 61.21
CA TYR A 408 -40.16 23.22 62.66
C TYR A 408 -39.71 24.59 63.18
N ALA A 409 -38.89 25.32 62.42
CA ALA A 409 -38.46 26.67 62.80
C ALA A 409 -39.64 27.66 62.82
N ILE A 410 -40.56 27.56 61.86
CA ILE A 410 -41.79 28.38 61.85
C ILE A 410 -42.67 28.04 63.06
N GLU A 411 -42.83 26.76 63.39
CA GLU A 411 -43.59 26.31 64.55
C GLU A 411 -42.97 26.82 65.86
N LYS A 412 -41.65 26.67 66.02
CA LYS A 412 -40.94 27.18 67.20
C LYS A 412 -40.96 28.70 67.31
N ASP A 413 -40.88 29.43 66.20
CA ASP A 413 -41.04 30.89 66.23
C ASP A 413 -42.45 31.30 66.68
N LYS A 414 -43.50 30.56 66.26
CA LYS A 414 -44.87 30.77 66.75
C LYS A 414 -44.99 30.50 68.25
N GLU A 415 -44.44 29.37 68.74
CA GLU A 415 -44.42 29.05 70.17
C GLU A 415 -43.69 30.13 70.97
N VAL A 416 -42.48 30.53 70.54
CA VAL A 416 -41.67 31.55 71.23
C VAL A 416 -42.38 32.91 71.25
N LYS A 417 -43.06 33.29 70.17
CA LYS A 417 -43.88 34.51 70.14
C LYS A 417 -45.07 34.42 71.09
N GLY A 418 -45.73 33.26 71.16
CA GLY A 418 -46.80 32.98 72.12
C GLY A 418 -46.32 33.12 73.56
N VAL A 419 -45.26 32.40 73.93
CA VAL A 419 -44.67 32.46 75.29
C VAL A 419 -44.23 33.87 75.66
N LYS A 420 -43.66 34.65 74.72
CA LYS A 420 -43.31 36.05 74.97
C LYS A 420 -44.52 36.95 75.18
N ALA A 421 -45.64 36.67 74.49
CA ALA A 421 -46.88 37.39 74.71
C ALA A 421 -47.46 37.08 76.10
N ASP A 422 -47.51 35.80 76.46
CA ASP A 422 -47.96 35.34 77.78
C ASP A 422 -47.08 35.90 78.90
N GLN A 423 -45.75 35.90 78.72
CA GLN A 423 -44.82 36.49 79.68
C GLN A 423 -45.09 37.98 79.89
N LYS A 424 -45.37 38.72 78.80
CA LYS A 424 -45.68 40.15 78.87
C LYS A 424 -47.00 40.40 79.59
N GLU A 425 -48.00 39.54 79.40
CA GLU A 425 -49.27 39.61 80.11
C GLU A 425 -49.10 39.32 81.61
N LEU A 426 -48.33 38.29 81.95
CA LEU A 426 -47.99 37.95 83.33
C LEU A 426 -47.22 39.07 84.03
N GLU A 427 -46.28 39.72 83.35
CA GLU A 427 -45.54 40.88 83.87
C GLU A 427 -46.48 42.05 84.21
N VAL A 428 -47.50 42.29 83.39
CA VAL A 428 -48.53 43.31 83.64
C VAL A 428 -49.38 42.95 84.87
N GLU A 429 -49.82 41.70 85.00
CA GLU A 429 -50.59 41.25 86.17
C GLU A 429 -49.76 41.32 87.46
N MET A 430 -48.49 40.91 87.41
CA MET A 430 -47.58 40.96 88.55
C MET A 430 -47.32 42.40 89.00
N GLN A 431 -47.24 43.34 88.04
CA GLN A 431 -47.14 44.76 88.35
C GLN A 431 -48.40 45.29 89.03
N LYS A 432 -49.58 44.91 88.54
CA LYS A 432 -50.86 45.29 89.14
C LYS A 432 -51.01 44.76 90.57
N MET A 433 -50.61 43.51 90.82
CA MET A 433 -50.57 42.93 92.17
C MET A 433 -49.60 43.66 93.10
N LYS A 434 -48.42 44.06 92.60
CA LYS A 434 -47.46 44.86 93.38
C LYS A 434 -48.05 46.23 93.74
N ASP A 435 -48.71 46.88 92.79
CA ASP A 435 -49.33 48.19 93.00
C ASP A 435 -50.47 48.09 94.04
N GLU A 436 -51.30 47.04 93.97
CA GLU A 436 -52.34 46.73 94.96
C GLU A 436 -51.75 46.41 96.34
N PHE A 437 -50.66 45.65 96.40
CA PHE A 437 -49.97 45.34 97.66
C PHE A 437 -49.37 46.58 98.32
N GLU A 438 -48.72 47.46 97.55
CA GLU A 438 -48.21 48.74 98.06
C GLU A 438 -49.34 49.68 98.52
N ALA A 439 -50.50 49.66 97.85
CA ALA A 439 -51.69 50.39 98.29
C ALA A 439 -52.23 49.87 99.64
N ILE A 440 -52.32 48.55 99.82
CA ILE A 440 -52.72 47.93 101.10
C ILE A 440 -51.72 48.23 102.21
N LYS A 441 -50.42 48.15 101.91
CA LYS A 441 -49.34 48.46 102.86
C LYS A 441 -49.43 49.91 103.36
N LYS A 442 -49.74 50.87 102.48
CA LYS A 442 -50.00 52.28 102.87
C LYS A 442 -51.25 52.44 103.75
N LEU A 443 -52.28 51.61 103.58
CA LEU A 443 -53.48 51.63 104.42
C LEU A 443 -53.21 51.08 105.83
N ILE A 444 -52.32 50.08 105.97
CA ILE A 444 -51.96 49.46 107.25
C ILE A 444 -50.97 50.34 108.06
N LEU A 445 -50.07 51.07 107.40
CA LEU A 445 -49.07 51.94 108.06
C LEU A 445 -49.60 53.31 108.52
N ASN A 446 -50.83 53.68 108.14
CA ASN A 446 -51.50 54.94 108.50
C ASN A 446 -52.61 54.76 109.56
N GLN A 447 -52.65 53.61 110.23
CA GLN A 447 -53.39 53.36 111.47
C GLN A 447 -52.39 53.10 112.60
#